data_AF-A0A6D2KFA6-F1
#
_entry.id   AF-A0A6D2KFA6-F1
#
_cell.length_a   1.000
_cell.length_b   1.000
_cell.length_c   1.000
_cell.angle_alpha   90.00
_cell.angle_beta   90.00
_cell.angle_gamma   90.00
#
_symmetry.space_group_name_H-M   'P 1'
#
loop_
_entity.id
_entity.type
_entity.pdbx_description
1 polymer ?
#
loop_
_entity_poly.entity_id
_entity_poly.type
_entity_poly.pdbx_seq_one_letter_code
_entity_poly.pdbx_strand_id
1 'polypeptide(L)'
;MEPRSNFEDLITFIKSSHREHTALIDERLESAFTRLNEKLDSISSFTRDLDLRVANIASSIKREEGVLPGKVEINPRRAAVAAITLRNGKGYEPPAYPDQEEAKPPIKKKPMEYVIIGDGLNHLRKSMSE
;
A
#
# COMPACT_ATOMS: atom_id res chain seq x y z
N MET A 1 -65.98 -43.72 6.86
CA MET A 1 -64.76 -42.97 6.49
C MET A 1 -64.80 -42.83 4.98
N GLU A 2 -65.18 -41.66 4.48
CA GLU A 2 -65.31 -41.40 3.04
C GLU A 2 -63.92 -41.51 2.37
N PRO A 3 -63.79 -42.20 1.23
CA PRO A 3 -62.53 -42.27 0.50
C PRO A 3 -62.17 -40.89 -0.07
N ARG A 4 -60.91 -40.48 0.08
CA ARG A 4 -60.41 -39.23 -0.53
C ARG A 4 -60.51 -39.32 -2.06
N SER A 5 -60.94 -38.22 -2.67
CA SER A 5 -60.98 -38.08 -4.13
C SER A 5 -59.58 -37.89 -4.70
N ASN A 6 -59.31 -38.47 -5.87
CA ASN A 6 -58.04 -38.32 -6.61
C ASN A 6 -57.63 -36.84 -6.80
N PHE A 7 -58.61 -35.93 -6.85
CA PHE A 7 -58.35 -34.49 -6.95
C PHE A 7 -57.72 -33.92 -5.67
N GLU A 8 -58.18 -34.34 -4.50
CA GLU A 8 -57.65 -33.88 -3.22
C GLU A 8 -56.21 -34.35 -2.98
N ASP A 9 -55.89 -35.56 -3.45
CA ASP A 9 -54.53 -36.10 -3.39
C ASP A 9 -53.59 -35.32 -4.32
N LEU A 10 -54.06 -34.94 -5.52
CA LEU A 10 -53.29 -34.08 -6.43
C LEU A 10 -53.01 -32.69 -5.84
N ILE A 11 -54.02 -32.06 -5.24
CA ILE A 11 -53.84 -30.74 -4.57
C ILE A 11 -52.88 -30.86 -3.39
N THR A 12 -52.98 -31.94 -2.61
CA THR A 12 -52.06 -32.20 -1.50
C THR A 12 -50.64 -32.38 -1.99
N PHE A 13 -50.44 -33.16 -3.05
CA PHE A 13 -49.14 -33.39 -3.67
C PHE A 13 -48.52 -32.09 -4.21
N ILE A 14 -49.29 -31.27 -4.92
CA ILE A 14 -48.81 -29.98 -5.44
C ILE A 14 -48.39 -29.05 -4.29
N LYS A 15 -49.19 -28.99 -3.22
CA LYS A 15 -48.86 -28.18 -2.03
C LYS A 15 -47.60 -28.68 -1.33
N SER A 16 -47.44 -29.99 -1.14
CA SER A 16 -46.24 -30.54 -0.50
C SER A 16 -45.00 -30.33 -1.36
N SER A 17 -45.10 -30.57 -2.67
CA SER A 17 -44.01 -30.35 -3.62
C SER A 17 -43.58 -28.87 -3.62
N HIS A 18 -44.52 -27.93 -3.71
CA HIS A 18 -44.17 -26.50 -3.65
C HIS A 18 -43.49 -26.11 -2.33
N ARG A 19 -43.99 -26.62 -1.20
CA ARG A 19 -43.39 -26.36 0.11
C ARG A 19 -41.96 -26.89 0.17
N GLU A 20 -41.72 -28.09 -0.34
CA GLU A 20 -40.40 -28.70 -0.39
C GLU A 20 -39.44 -27.91 -1.29
N HIS A 21 -39.86 -27.53 -2.50
CA HIS A 21 -39.04 -26.73 -3.40
C HIS A 21 -38.69 -25.36 -2.81
N THR A 22 -39.63 -24.74 -2.09
CA THR A 22 -39.37 -23.46 -1.41
C THR A 22 -38.31 -23.64 -0.32
N ALA A 23 -38.44 -24.68 0.52
CA ALA A 23 -37.46 -24.97 1.56
C ALA A 23 -36.06 -25.27 0.99
N LEU A 24 -35.98 -26.01 -0.13
CA LEU A 24 -34.71 -26.29 -0.81
C LEU A 24 -34.06 -25.02 -1.37
N ILE A 25 -34.85 -24.06 -1.86
CA ILE A 25 -34.34 -22.78 -2.33
C ILE A 25 -33.78 -21.98 -1.15
N ASP A 26 -34.53 -21.90 -0.05
CA ASP A 26 -34.12 -21.17 1.15
C ASP A 26 -32.82 -21.74 1.73
N GLU A 27 -32.71 -23.07 1.84
CA GLU A 27 -31.50 -23.74 2.32
C GLU A 27 -30.29 -23.46 1.42
N ARG A 28 -30.49 -23.50 0.09
CA ARG A 28 -29.42 -23.21 -0.87
C ARG A 28 -28.97 -21.75 -0.80
N LEU A 29 -29.90 -20.82 -0.62
CA LEU A 29 -29.59 -19.41 -0.45
C LEU A 29 -28.80 -19.19 0.84
N GLU A 30 -29.26 -19.74 1.96
CA GLU A 30 -28.58 -19.62 3.26
C GLU A 30 -27.15 -20.18 3.21
N SER A 31 -26.99 -21.35 2.58
CA SER A 31 -25.68 -21.97 2.36
C SER A 31 -24.77 -21.09 1.51
N ALA A 32 -25.30 -20.49 0.44
CA ALA A 32 -24.54 -19.59 -0.42
C ALA A 32 -24.12 -18.32 0.32
N PHE A 33 -25.03 -17.70 1.08
CA PHE A 33 -24.74 -16.51 1.88
C PHE A 33 -23.67 -16.79 2.94
N THR A 34 -23.79 -17.91 3.65
CA THR A 34 -22.80 -18.32 4.65
C THR A 34 -21.41 -18.45 4.03
N ARG A 35 -21.30 -19.17 2.90
CA ARG A 35 -20.03 -19.35 2.19
C ARG A 35 -19.44 -18.04 1.66
N LEU A 36 -20.29 -17.12 1.23
CA LEU A 36 -19.86 -15.80 0.77
C LEU A 36 -19.32 -14.96 1.94
N ASN A 37 -19.99 -14.97 3.08
CA ASN A 37 -19.54 -14.28 4.28
C ASN A 37 -18.20 -14.85 4.78
N GLU A 38 -18.05 -16.17 4.85
CA GLU A 38 -16.77 -16.81 5.21
C GLU A 38 -15.63 -16.38 4.28
N LYS A 39 -15.89 -16.29 2.96
CA LYS A 39 -14.90 -15.79 1.99
C LYS A 39 -14.57 -14.32 2.21
N LEU A 40 -15.57 -13.49 2.52
CA LEU A 40 -15.36 -12.07 2.79
C LEU A 40 -14.51 -11.87 4.05
N ASP A 41 -14.79 -12.61 5.11
CA ASP A 41 -14.01 -12.58 6.35
C ASP A 41 -12.57 -13.06 6.12
N SER A 42 -12.39 -14.12 5.34
CA SER A 42 -11.06 -14.60 4.95
C SER A 42 -10.25 -13.54 4.17
N ILE A 43 -10.86 -12.87 3.20
CA ILE A 43 -10.22 -11.78 2.45
C ILE A 43 -9.90 -10.60 3.39
N SER A 44 -10.83 -10.21 4.25
CA SER A 44 -10.68 -9.13 5.23
C SER A 44 -9.51 -9.38 6.19
N SER A 45 -9.35 -10.63 6.65
CA SER A 45 -8.20 -11.05 7.47
C SER A 45 -6.91 -11.00 6.66
N PHE A 46 -6.91 -11.54 5.44
CA PHE A 46 -5.73 -11.58 4.59
C PHE A 46 -5.22 -10.17 4.22
N THR A 47 -6.13 -9.23 3.94
CA THR A 47 -5.79 -7.83 3.68
C THR A 47 -5.13 -7.19 4.90
N ARG A 48 -5.68 -7.40 6.12
CA ARG A 48 -5.04 -6.91 7.35
C ARG A 48 -3.64 -7.46 7.55
N ASP A 49 -3.44 -8.76 7.28
CA ASP A 49 -2.13 -9.39 7.36
C ASP A 49 -1.12 -8.79 6.36
N LEU A 50 -1.58 -8.51 5.15
CA LEU A 50 -0.76 -7.83 4.15
C LEU A 50 -0.39 -6.41 4.59
N ASP A 51 -1.34 -5.64 5.10
CA ASP A 51 -1.09 -4.28 5.61
C ASP A 51 -0.06 -4.29 6.74
N LEU A 52 -0.19 -5.23 7.68
CA LEU A 52 0.78 -5.40 8.77
C LEU A 52 2.18 -5.75 8.23
N ARG A 53 2.28 -6.63 7.23
CA ARG A 53 3.57 -6.97 6.60
C ARG A 53 4.18 -5.77 5.88
N VAL A 54 3.37 -5.01 5.14
CA VAL A 54 3.83 -3.80 4.45
C VAL A 54 4.34 -2.77 5.46
N ALA A 55 3.60 -2.51 6.54
CA ALA A 55 4.02 -1.62 7.61
C ALA A 55 5.34 -2.09 8.27
N ASN A 56 5.45 -3.39 8.55
CA ASN A 56 6.66 -3.99 9.11
C ASN A 56 7.87 -3.81 8.18
N ILE A 57 7.72 -4.08 6.88
CA ILE A 57 8.80 -3.90 5.89
C ILE A 57 9.18 -2.42 5.77
N ALA A 58 8.20 -1.52 5.70
CA ALA A 58 8.47 -0.08 5.65
C ALA A 58 9.23 0.39 6.90
N SER A 59 8.90 -0.16 8.07
CA SER A 59 9.57 0.16 9.34
C SER A 59 10.96 -0.48 9.47
N SER A 60 11.20 -1.65 8.87
CA SER A 60 12.49 -2.35 8.93
C SER A 60 13.50 -1.75 7.96
N ILE A 61 13.02 -1.15 6.87
CA ILE A 61 13.82 -0.31 5.97
C ILE A 61 14.02 1.06 6.64
N LYS A 62 14.68 1.10 7.78
CA LYS A 62 15.29 2.33 8.30
C LYS A 62 16.48 2.67 7.41
N ARG A 63 16.22 3.38 6.31
CA ARG A 63 17.28 4.12 5.62
C ARG A 63 17.62 5.31 6.52
N GLU A 64 18.88 5.48 6.91
CA GLU A 64 19.31 6.79 7.39
C GLU A 64 19.06 7.79 6.25
N GLU A 65 18.08 8.67 6.43
CA GLU A 65 17.88 9.77 5.50
C GLU A 65 19.13 10.65 5.52
N GLY A 66 19.86 10.65 4.40
CA GLY A 66 20.98 11.56 4.18
C GLY A 66 22.39 10.98 4.34
N VAL A 67 22.56 9.67 4.60
CA VAL A 67 23.91 9.06 4.64
C VAL A 67 24.01 7.94 3.62
N LEU A 68 24.88 8.15 2.63
CA LEU A 68 25.28 7.07 1.72
C LEU A 68 26.04 6.01 2.54
N PRO A 69 25.67 4.72 2.43
CA PRO A 69 26.44 3.66 3.08
C PRO A 69 27.81 3.55 2.38
N GLY A 70 28.82 4.11 3.03
CA GLY A 70 30.21 4.09 2.59
C GLY A 70 31.01 5.06 3.45
N LYS A 71 32.17 4.63 3.96
CA LYS A 71 33.13 5.57 4.55
C LYS A 71 33.39 6.66 3.51
N VAL A 72 33.41 7.93 3.93
CA VAL A 72 33.74 9.05 3.05
C VAL A 72 35.09 8.75 2.41
N GLU A 73 35.11 8.29 1.16
CA GLU A 73 36.34 8.08 0.42
C GLU A 73 36.93 9.48 0.18
N ILE A 74 37.99 9.80 0.93
CA ILE A 74 38.73 11.04 0.71
C ILE A 74 39.27 10.98 -0.71
N ASN A 75 38.78 11.88 -1.57
CA ASN A 75 39.23 11.97 -2.96
C ASN A 75 40.77 12.04 -2.98
N PRO A 76 41.48 11.06 -3.57
CA PRO A 76 42.94 11.01 -3.58
C PRO A 76 43.57 12.27 -4.21
N ARG A 77 42.84 12.96 -5.09
CA ARG A 77 43.28 14.25 -5.65
C ARG A 77 43.43 15.33 -4.59
N ARG A 78 42.61 15.34 -3.52
CA ARG A 78 42.75 16.30 -2.42
C ARG A 78 44.08 16.12 -1.68
N ALA A 79 44.49 14.87 -1.44
CA ALA A 79 45.77 14.57 -0.82
C ALA A 79 46.95 14.96 -1.74
N ALA A 80 46.85 14.68 -3.04
CA ALA A 80 47.89 15.03 -4.02
C ALA A 80 48.08 16.55 -4.17
N VAL A 81 47.00 17.33 -4.12
CA VAL A 81 47.04 18.80 -4.22
C VAL A 81 47.70 19.42 -2.99
N ALA A 82 47.44 18.89 -1.78
CA ALA A 82 48.04 19.36 -0.54
C ALA A 82 49.57 19.11 -0.45
N ALA A 83 50.10 18.21 -1.28
CA ALA A 83 51.54 17.89 -1.32
C ALA A 83 52.33 18.77 -2.31
N ILE A 84 51.66 19.64 -3.09
CA ILE A 84 52.33 20.49 -4.08
C ILE A 84 53.11 21.59 -3.35
N THR A 85 54.41 21.72 -3.65
CA THR A 85 55.25 22.83 -3.16
C THR A 85 55.47 23.84 -4.29
N LEU A 86 55.22 25.11 -4.00
CA LEU A 86 55.39 26.21 -4.94
C LEU A 86 56.87 26.60 -5.07
N ARG A 87 57.22 27.34 -6.14
CA ARG A 87 58.61 27.80 -6.40
C ARG A 87 59.20 28.68 -5.28
N ASN A 88 58.36 29.27 -4.44
CA ASN A 88 58.77 30.05 -3.27
C ASN A 88 58.99 29.19 -2.01
N GLY A 89 58.97 27.85 -2.15
CA GLY A 89 59.17 26.89 -1.05
C GLY A 89 57.96 26.72 -0.13
N LYS A 90 56.84 27.41 -0.37
CA LYS A 90 55.61 27.27 0.41
C LYS A 90 54.72 26.16 -0.16
N GLY A 91 53.95 25.49 0.69
CA GLY A 91 52.90 24.57 0.25
C GLY A 91 51.84 25.30 -0.58
N TYR A 92 51.31 24.63 -1.60
CA TYR A 92 50.19 25.12 -2.39
C TYR A 92 48.90 24.98 -1.59
N GLU A 93 48.26 26.12 -1.32
CA GLU A 93 46.90 26.16 -0.83
C GLU A 93 45.97 26.22 -2.05
N PRO A 94 45.16 25.18 -2.33
CA PRO A 94 44.21 25.27 -3.42
C PRO A 94 43.23 26.43 -3.18
N PRO A 95 42.82 27.15 -4.24
CA PRO A 95 41.78 28.16 -4.14
C PRO A 95 40.56 27.56 -3.43
N ALA A 96 39.93 28.36 -2.57
CA ALA A 96 38.59 28.04 -2.08
C ALA A 96 37.66 28.00 -3.30
N TYR A 97 37.50 26.81 -3.89
CA TYR A 97 36.37 26.57 -4.76
C TYR A 97 35.15 26.83 -3.89
N PRO A 98 34.17 27.65 -4.33
CA PRO A 98 32.89 27.67 -3.64
C PRO A 98 32.48 26.21 -3.54
N ASP A 99 32.22 25.74 -2.32
CA ASP A 99 31.77 24.38 -2.08
C ASP A 99 30.70 24.12 -3.13
N GLN A 100 30.97 23.18 -4.05
CA GLN A 100 29.97 22.77 -5.03
C GLN A 100 28.78 22.42 -4.18
N GLU A 101 27.74 23.26 -4.26
CA GLU A 101 26.63 23.40 -3.31
C GLU A 101 26.69 22.28 -2.28
N GLU A 102 27.23 22.54 -1.07
CA GLU A 102 26.82 21.75 0.09
C GLU A 102 25.32 21.57 -0.09
N ALA A 103 24.92 20.34 -0.40
CA ALA A 103 23.60 20.08 -0.95
C ALA A 103 22.63 20.81 -0.04
N LYS A 104 22.03 21.91 -0.54
CA LYS A 104 21.14 22.74 0.28
C LYS A 104 20.26 21.77 1.02
N PRO A 105 20.18 21.84 2.36
CA PRO A 105 19.36 20.90 3.12
C PRO A 105 18.02 20.82 2.40
N PRO A 106 17.53 19.62 2.07
CA PRO A 106 16.37 19.47 1.22
C PRO A 106 15.32 20.43 1.76
N ILE A 107 14.93 21.42 0.94
CA ILE A 107 13.86 22.34 1.29
C ILE A 107 12.75 21.42 1.75
N LYS A 108 12.41 21.48 3.04
CA LYS A 108 11.33 20.68 3.62
C LYS A 108 10.09 21.06 2.84
N LYS A 109 9.79 20.32 1.78
CA LYS A 109 8.53 20.45 1.07
C LYS A 109 7.51 20.13 2.14
N LYS A 110 6.66 21.11 2.46
CA LYS A 110 5.54 20.88 3.36
C LYS A 110 4.84 19.61 2.88
N PRO A 111 4.47 18.68 3.77
CA PRO A 111 3.75 17.49 3.36
C PRO A 111 2.56 17.94 2.51
N MET A 112 2.41 17.31 1.34
CA MET A 112 1.24 17.55 0.49
C MET A 112 -0.01 17.31 1.35
N GLU A 113 -0.77 18.37 1.59
CA GLU A 113 -2.03 18.26 2.30
C GLU A 113 -3.02 17.59 1.36
N TYR A 114 -3.32 16.32 1.63
CA TYR A 114 -4.36 15.61 0.90
C TYR A 114 -5.71 16.16 1.35
N VAL A 115 -6.26 17.08 0.56
CA VAL A 115 -7.68 17.44 0.69
C VAL A 115 -8.48 16.28 0.11
N ILE A 116 -9.13 15.51 1.00
CA ILE A 116 -10.11 14.50 0.61
C ILE A 116 -11.30 15.25 0.01
N ILE A 117 -11.33 15.37 -1.32
CA ILE A 117 -12.53 15.78 -2.04
C ILE A 117 -13.27 14.49 -2.36
N GLY A 118 -14.48 14.35 -1.78
CA GLY A 118 -15.57 13.48 -2.21
C GLY A 118 -15.23 12.12 -2.85
N ASP A 119 -15.65 11.05 -2.15
CA ASP A 119 -16.01 9.76 -2.75
C ASP A 119 -14.95 9.12 -3.69
N GLY A 120 -13.73 8.98 -3.18
CA GLY A 120 -12.97 7.73 -3.27
C GLY A 120 -12.53 7.22 -4.65
N LEU A 121 -12.65 7.99 -5.73
CA LEU A 121 -12.20 7.57 -7.05
C LEU A 121 -11.73 8.80 -7.84
N ASN A 122 -10.40 8.99 -7.89
CA ASN A 122 -9.60 9.74 -8.88
C ASN A 122 -8.51 10.59 -8.21
N HIS A 123 -7.25 10.24 -8.47
CA HIS A 123 -6.09 11.05 -8.12
C HIS A 123 -5.26 11.30 -9.38
N LEU A 124 -5.18 12.57 -9.80
CA LEU A 124 -3.93 13.33 -10.03
C LEU A 124 -4.25 14.62 -10.83
N ARG A 125 -4.54 15.73 -10.15
CA ARG A 125 -4.39 17.07 -10.76
C ARG A 125 -3.32 17.84 -9.99
N LYS A 126 -2.14 17.92 -10.60
CA LYS A 126 -1.02 18.72 -10.11
C LYS A 126 -1.27 20.17 -10.53
N SER A 127 -1.78 21.03 -9.65
CA SER A 127 -1.70 22.48 -9.88
C SER A 127 -0.39 22.98 -9.30
N MET A 128 0.55 23.34 -10.17
CA MET A 128 1.54 24.36 -9.84
C MET A 128 0.88 25.71 -10.06
N SER A 129 1.04 26.63 -9.11
CA SER A 129 0.88 28.06 -9.37
C SER A 129 1.93 28.81 -8.55
N GLU A 130 2.85 29.39 -9.31
CA GLU A 130 3.74 30.56 -9.14
C GLU A 130 4.25 30.95 -7.75
#